data_AF-A0A7R9XUT7-F1
#
_entry.id   AF-A0A7R9XUT7-F1
#
_cell.length_a   1.000
_cell.length_b   1.000
_cell.length_c   1.000
_cell.angle_alpha   90.00
_cell.angle_beta   90.00
_cell.angle_gamma   90.00
#
_symmetry.space_group_name_H-M   'P 1'
#
loop_
_entity.id
_entity.type
_entity.pdbx_description
1 polymer ?
#
loop_
_entity_poly.entity_id
_entity_poly.type
_entity_poly.pdbx_seq_one_letter_code
_entity_poly.pdbx_strand_id
1 'polypeptide(L)'
;IQCVAFHPTRPATLACGSFDGDVSVHDLSAEDGPRCIARSGGNSDAMHREPVTAVSWRFNLAEASKTSEKDRAYDVVTAGTDGRVFAWNVGRMETPAYGYELRAANARSQGRVVTWGVSCVDFGGGETHDPG
;
A
#
# COMPACT_ATOMS: atom_id res chain seq x y z
N ILE A 1 -14.38 0.23 -5.84
CA ILE A 1 -13.47 0.21 -4.67
C ILE A 1 -13.62 -1.14 -4.00
N GLN A 2 -12.53 -1.86 -3.73
CA GLN A 2 -12.54 -3.21 -3.15
C GLN A 2 -12.13 -3.19 -1.68
N CYS A 3 -11.14 -2.39 -1.33
CA CYS A 3 -10.66 -2.23 0.04
C CYS A 3 -10.33 -0.76 0.33
N VAL A 4 -10.44 -0.37 1.60
CA VAL A 4 -10.15 0.99 2.07
C VAL A 4 -9.48 0.99 3.44
N ALA A 5 -8.70 2.01 3.74
CA ALA A 5 -8.13 2.26 5.07
C ALA A 5 -8.05 3.76 5.36
N PHE A 6 -8.59 4.19 6.49
CA PHE A 6 -8.43 5.56 6.97
C PHE A 6 -7.02 5.80 7.50
N HIS A 7 -6.51 7.01 7.29
CA HIS A 7 -5.20 7.40 7.81
C HIS A 7 -5.20 7.35 9.35
N PRO A 8 -4.18 6.76 10.01
CA PRO A 8 -4.21 6.50 11.45
C PRO A 8 -4.34 7.76 12.32
N THR A 9 -3.82 8.91 11.87
CA THR A 9 -3.84 10.17 12.63
C THR A 9 -4.61 11.29 11.94
N ARG A 10 -5.10 11.08 10.70
CA ARG A 10 -5.79 12.09 9.88
C ARG A 10 -7.09 11.53 9.30
N PRO A 11 -8.18 11.44 10.09
CA PRO A 11 -9.38 10.68 9.72
C PRO A 11 -10.09 11.10 8.42
N ALA A 12 -9.85 12.32 7.93
CA ALA A 12 -10.39 12.77 6.64
C ALA A 12 -9.59 12.25 5.43
N THR A 13 -8.52 11.49 5.62
CA THR A 13 -7.70 10.93 4.54
C THR A 13 -7.92 9.43 4.42
N LEU A 14 -8.23 8.96 3.21
CA LEU A 14 -8.64 7.59 2.92
C LEU A 14 -7.80 7.00 1.79
N ALA A 15 -7.12 5.88 2.04
CA ALA A 15 -6.49 5.07 1.00
C ALA A 15 -7.49 4.03 0.47
N CYS A 16 -7.47 3.80 -0.84
CA CYS A 16 -8.41 2.95 -1.54
C CYS A 16 -7.68 2.04 -2.54
N GLY A 17 -8.01 0.75 -2.54
CA GLY A 17 -7.65 -0.21 -3.59
C GLY A 17 -8.84 -0.50 -4.51
N SER A 18 -8.59 -0.62 -5.81
CA SER A 18 -9.61 -0.88 -6.83
C SER A 18 -9.62 -2.34 -7.30
N PHE A 19 -10.67 -2.71 -8.04
CA PHE A 19 -10.75 -4.02 -8.69
C PHE A 19 -9.78 -4.15 -9.87
N ASP A 20 -9.43 -3.04 -10.52
CA ASP A 20 -8.56 -3.03 -11.69
C ASP A 20 -7.07 -2.87 -11.32
N GLY A 21 -6.73 -2.94 -10.03
CA GLY A 21 -5.34 -2.82 -9.54
C GLY A 21 -4.91 -1.39 -9.20
N ASP A 22 -5.77 -0.39 -9.39
CA ASP A 22 -5.45 0.99 -9.03
C ASP A 22 -5.44 1.23 -7.52
N VAL A 23 -4.50 2.04 -7.08
CA VAL A 23 -4.39 2.54 -5.70
C VAL A 23 -4.56 4.05 -5.73
N SER A 24 -5.35 4.58 -4.80
CA SER A 24 -5.57 6.02 -4.70
C SER A 24 -5.72 6.47 -3.26
N VAL A 25 -5.44 7.75 -3.01
CA VAL A 25 -5.67 8.40 -1.72
C VAL A 25 -6.60 9.59 -1.94
N HIS A 26 -7.60 9.72 -1.07
CA HIS A 26 -8.63 10.74 -1.14
C HIS A 26 -8.64 11.58 0.13
N ASP A 27 -8.88 12.87 -0.03
CA ASP A 27 -9.19 13.82 1.03
C ASP A 27 -10.71 14.04 1.06
N LEU A 28 -11.32 13.70 2.19
CA LEU A 28 -12.76 13.78 2.43
C LEU A 28 -13.16 15.07 3.14
N SER A 29 -12.21 15.98 3.42
CA SER A 29 -12.50 17.21 4.16
C SER A 29 -13.11 18.32 3.32
N ALA A 30 -13.11 18.19 1.99
CA ALA A 30 -13.62 19.21 1.08
C ALA A 30 -15.17 19.22 1.04
N GLU A 31 -15.76 20.42 1.05
CA GLU A 31 -17.22 20.62 1.04
C GLU A 31 -17.86 20.13 -0.28
N ASP A 32 -17.13 20.22 -1.39
CA ASP A 32 -17.59 19.77 -2.71
C ASP A 32 -17.47 18.24 -2.91
N GLY A 33 -17.07 17.51 -1.86
CA GLY A 33 -16.98 16.05 -1.83
C GLY A 33 -15.54 15.49 -1.86
N PRO A 34 -15.40 14.15 -1.88
CA PRO A 34 -14.10 13.49 -1.86
C PRO A 34 -13.19 13.89 -3.02
N ARG A 35 -11.98 14.37 -2.71
CA ARG A 35 -10.97 14.75 -3.71
C ARG A 35 -9.85 13.72 -3.75
N CYS A 36 -9.59 13.14 -4.93
CA CYS A 36 -8.42 12.31 -5.15
C CYS A 36 -7.15 13.17 -5.06
N ILE A 37 -6.27 12.90 -4.09
CA ILE A 37 -5.03 13.65 -3.85
C ILE A 37 -3.77 12.91 -4.31
N ALA A 38 -3.86 11.59 -4.52
CA ALA A 38 -2.79 10.78 -5.09
C ALA A 38 -3.36 9.53 -5.78
N ARG A 39 -2.69 9.04 -6.83
CA ARG A 39 -3.08 7.82 -7.56
C ARG A 39 -1.86 7.12 -8.13
N SER A 40 -1.90 5.79 -8.17
CA SER A 40 -0.97 4.96 -8.93
C SER A 40 -0.94 5.36 -10.41
N GLY A 41 0.25 5.44 -10.99
CA GLY A 41 0.43 5.82 -12.39
C GLY A 41 0.19 4.62 -13.31
N GLY A 42 -0.97 4.58 -13.99
CA GLY A 42 -1.53 3.47 -14.78
C GLY A 42 -0.70 2.89 -15.95
N ASN A 43 0.58 3.25 -16.10
CA ASN A 43 1.43 2.82 -17.22
C ASN A 43 2.80 2.24 -16.81
N SER A 44 3.02 1.86 -15.55
CA SER A 44 4.25 1.18 -15.12
C SER A 44 4.04 -0.31 -14.87
N ASP A 45 5.09 -1.13 -15.01
CA ASP A 45 5.05 -2.54 -14.59
C ASP A 45 5.02 -2.72 -13.06
N ALA A 46 5.25 -1.63 -12.32
CA ALA A 46 5.25 -1.59 -10.88
C ALA A 46 3.85 -1.22 -10.34
N MET A 47 2.84 -2.02 -10.69
CA MET A 47 1.48 -1.89 -10.15
C MET A 47 0.76 -3.23 -10.09
N HIS A 48 -0.37 -3.25 -9.37
CA HIS A 48 -1.24 -4.40 -9.42
C HIS A 48 -1.89 -4.51 -10.81
N ARG A 49 -1.96 -5.73 -11.33
CA ARG A 49 -2.65 -6.04 -12.61
C ARG A 49 -3.99 -6.74 -12.38
N GLU A 50 -4.35 -6.91 -11.12
CA GLU A 50 -5.43 -7.71 -10.58
C GLU A 50 -6.02 -6.96 -9.37
N PRO A 51 -7.20 -7.36 -8.84
CA PRO A 51 -7.82 -6.69 -7.70
C PRO A 51 -6.89 -6.47 -6.51
N VAL A 52 -6.90 -5.25 -5.99
CA VAL A 52 -6.26 -4.92 -4.71
C VAL A 52 -7.17 -5.41 -3.59
N THR A 53 -6.70 -6.41 -2.85
CA THR A 53 -7.48 -7.11 -1.81
C THR A 53 -7.29 -6.51 -0.43
N ALA A 54 -6.15 -5.86 -0.19
CA ALA A 54 -5.86 -5.21 1.08
C ALA A 54 -5.12 -3.89 0.90
N VAL A 55 -5.42 -2.93 1.77
CA VAL A 55 -4.74 -1.64 1.87
C VAL A 55 -4.54 -1.30 3.35
N SER A 56 -3.38 -0.79 3.71
CA SER A 56 -3.04 -0.38 5.08
C SER A 56 -2.11 0.82 5.06
N TRP A 57 -2.18 1.65 6.09
CA TRP A 57 -1.19 2.69 6.34
C TRP A 57 -0.04 2.14 7.19
N ARG A 58 1.19 2.56 6.91
CA ARG A 58 2.39 2.15 7.67
C ARG A 58 3.25 3.35 7.99
N PHE A 59 3.55 3.53 9.27
CA PHE A 59 4.47 4.57 9.69
C PHE A 59 5.85 4.30 9.09
N ASN A 60 6.41 5.30 8.42
CA ASN A 60 7.72 5.26 7.80
C ASN A 60 8.67 6.17 8.60
N LEU A 61 9.52 5.55 9.41
CA LEU A 61 10.47 6.26 10.27
C LEU A 61 11.49 7.09 9.46
N ALA A 62 11.84 6.63 8.25
CA ALA A 62 12.77 7.34 7.38
C ALA A 62 12.14 8.60 6.76
N GLU A 63 10.83 8.63 6.53
CA GLU A 63 10.11 9.86 6.18
C GLU A 63 9.87 10.74 7.41
N ALA A 64 9.59 10.15 8.58
CA ALA A 64 9.42 10.88 9.83
C ALA A 64 10.65 11.71 10.22
N SER A 65 11.85 11.26 9.89
CA SER A 65 13.09 12.02 10.16
C SER A 65 13.28 13.22 9.24
N LYS A 66 12.54 13.31 8.13
CA LYS A 66 12.65 14.37 7.11
C LYS A 66 11.60 15.46 7.27
N THR A 67 10.58 15.27 8.11
CA THR A 67 9.47 16.21 8.28
C THR A 67 9.06 16.34 9.73
N SER A 68 8.67 17.55 10.15
CA SER A 68 8.03 17.78 11.45
C SER A 68 6.56 17.32 11.47
N GLU A 69 5.94 17.15 10.30
CA GLU A 69 4.55 16.73 10.14
C GLU A 69 4.46 15.20 10.18
N LYS A 70 4.30 14.61 11.38
CA LYS A 70 4.23 13.15 11.55
C LYS A 70 3.17 12.46 10.70
N ASP A 71 2.09 13.15 10.35
CA ASP A 71 1.02 12.62 9.49
C ASP A 71 1.49 12.37 8.05
N ARG A 72 2.58 13.02 7.60
CA ARG A 72 3.18 12.75 6.28
C ARG A 72 4.14 11.58 6.28
N ALA A 73 4.47 11.05 7.46
CA ALA A 73 5.40 9.95 7.63
C ALA A 73 4.68 8.59 7.57
N TYR A 74 3.72 8.44 6.68
CA TYR A 74 3.02 7.19 6.44
C TYR A 74 3.07 6.82 4.96
N ASP A 75 3.44 5.58 4.69
CA ASP A 75 3.26 4.96 3.38
C ASP A 75 1.91 4.23 3.35
N VAL A 76 1.38 4.07 2.15
CA VAL A 76 0.28 3.14 1.88
C VAL A 76 0.89 1.81 1.47
N VAL A 77 0.48 0.70 2.08
CA VAL A 77 0.85 -0.65 1.66
C VAL A 77 -0.37 -1.37 1.10
N THR A 78 -0.22 -1.96 -0.09
CA THR A 78 -1.28 -2.71 -0.75
C THR A 78 -0.86 -4.12 -1.07
N ALA A 79 -1.84 -5.02 -1.15
CA ALA A 79 -1.65 -6.37 -1.63
C ALA A 79 -2.79 -6.76 -2.59
N GLY A 80 -2.51 -7.66 -3.54
CA GLY A 80 -3.47 -8.06 -4.57
C GLY A 80 -3.50 -9.56 -4.86
N THR A 81 -4.49 -9.99 -5.65
CA THR A 81 -4.59 -11.38 -6.12
C THR A 81 -3.50 -11.74 -7.13
N ASP A 82 -2.76 -10.76 -7.67
CA ASP A 82 -1.53 -10.98 -8.43
C ASP A 82 -0.34 -11.44 -7.56
N GLY A 83 -0.54 -11.60 -6.26
CA GLY A 83 0.49 -12.02 -5.31
C GLY A 83 1.53 -10.95 -5.04
N ARG A 84 1.31 -9.71 -5.49
CA ARG A 84 2.21 -8.60 -5.23
C ARG A 84 1.82 -7.87 -3.97
N VAL A 85 2.82 -7.27 -3.34
CA VAL A 85 2.67 -6.32 -2.25
C VAL A 85 3.48 -5.09 -2.60
N PHE A 86 2.89 -3.90 -2.55
CA PHE A 86 3.56 -2.64 -2.86
C PHE A 86 3.48 -1.67 -1.70
N ALA A 87 4.55 -0.92 -1.47
CA ALA A 87 4.55 0.23 -0.59
C ALA A 87 4.64 1.52 -1.42
N TRP A 88 3.74 2.45 -1.14
CA TRP A 88 3.53 3.67 -1.90
C TRP A 88 3.79 4.88 -1.00
N ASN A 89 4.67 5.76 -1.45
CA ASN A 89 4.79 7.08 -0.85
C ASN A 89 3.66 7.97 -1.41
N VAL A 90 2.84 8.57 -0.55
CA VAL A 90 1.69 9.38 -1.00
C VAL A 90 2.12 10.61 -1.78
N GLY A 91 3.29 11.18 -1.47
CA GLY A 91 3.85 12.32 -2.20
C GLY A 91 4.42 11.97 -3.59
N ARG A 92 4.59 10.69 -3.90
CA ARG A 92 5.10 10.18 -5.18
C ARG A 92 4.49 8.81 -5.50
N MET A 93 3.20 8.83 -5.80
CA MET A 93 2.39 7.61 -5.91
C MET A 93 2.40 7.00 -7.32
N GLU A 94 3.00 7.68 -8.30
CA GLU A 94 3.04 7.21 -9.70
C GLU A 94 3.69 5.83 -9.82
N THR A 95 4.67 5.56 -8.96
CA THR A 95 5.37 4.28 -8.82
C THR A 95 5.55 3.94 -7.35
N PRO A 96 5.48 2.66 -6.95
CA PRO A 96 5.72 2.26 -5.59
C PRO A 96 7.18 2.51 -5.19
N ALA A 97 7.42 2.79 -3.93
CA ALA A 97 8.75 2.94 -3.36
C ALA A 97 9.51 1.61 -3.39
N TYR A 98 8.80 0.50 -3.13
CA TYR A 98 9.31 -0.86 -3.23
C TYR A 98 8.14 -1.85 -3.33
N GLY A 99 8.44 -3.08 -3.76
CA GLY A 99 7.44 -4.14 -3.87
C GLY A 99 8.02 -5.54 -3.68
N TYR A 100 7.13 -6.47 -3.36
CA TYR A 100 7.40 -7.88 -3.15
C TYR A 100 6.43 -8.73 -3.97
N GLU A 101 6.80 -9.97 -4.26
CA GLU A 101 5.94 -10.95 -4.91
C GLU A 101 5.97 -12.27 -4.14
N LEU A 102 4.79 -12.78 -3.79
CA LEU A 102 4.63 -14.05 -3.08
C LEU A 102 4.81 -15.21 -4.06
N ARG A 103 6.06 -15.67 -4.15
CA ARG A 103 6.47 -16.79 -5.00
C ARG A 103 6.61 -18.04 -4.16
N ALA A 104 5.84 -19.07 -4.49
CA ALA A 104 5.91 -20.38 -3.86
C ALA A 104 6.56 -21.39 -4.82
N ALA A 105 7.53 -22.15 -4.31
CA ALA A 105 8.04 -23.35 -4.94
C ALA A 105 7.87 -24.49 -3.93
N ASN A 106 7.32 -25.64 -4.35
CA ASN A 106 7.22 -26.80 -3.47
C ASN A 106 7.55 -28.08 -4.24
N ALA A 107 7.84 -29.17 -3.53
CA ALA A 107 8.20 -30.44 -4.16
C ALA A 107 7.10 -30.96 -5.11
N ARG A 108 5.84 -30.59 -4.88
CA ARG A 108 4.70 -30.97 -5.74
C ARG A 108 4.65 -30.15 -7.03
N SER A 109 5.23 -28.95 -7.06
CA SER A 109 5.27 -28.11 -8.25
C SER A 109 6.37 -28.52 -9.24
N GLN A 110 7.11 -29.62 -8.97
CA GLN A 110 8.16 -30.15 -9.85
C GLN A 110 9.18 -29.07 -10.25
N GLY A 111 9.52 -28.18 -9.32
CA GLY A 111 10.45 -27.06 -9.57
C GLY A 111 9.82 -25.84 -10.25
N ARG A 112 8.53 -25.86 -10.62
CA ARG A 112 7.82 -24.66 -11.09
C ARG A 112 7.57 -23.71 -9.92
N VAL A 113 7.91 -22.44 -10.13
CA VAL A 113 7.50 -21.36 -9.24
C VAL A 113 6.07 -20.96 -9.61
N VAL A 114 5.21 -20.86 -8.61
CA VAL A 114 3.84 -20.37 -8.75
C VAL A 114 3.64 -19.14 -7.89
N THR A 115 2.88 -18.17 -8.37
CA THR A 115 2.52 -16.98 -7.61
C THR A 115 1.22 -17.23 -6.85
N TRP A 116 1.19 -16.87 -5.57
CA TRP A 116 -0.01 -17.00 -4.74
C TRP A 116 -0.62 -15.63 -4.50
N GLY A 117 -1.92 -15.49 -4.72
CA GLY A 117 -2.64 -14.25 -4.42
C GLY A 117 -2.68 -13.96 -2.92
N VAL A 118 -2.74 -12.68 -2.58
CA VAL A 118 -2.90 -12.22 -1.19
C VAL A 118 -4.36 -11.87 -0.96
N SER A 119 -4.95 -12.34 0.15
CA SER A 119 -6.33 -12.01 0.53
C SER A 119 -6.43 -10.94 1.62
N CYS A 120 -5.45 -10.91 2.52
CA CYS A 120 -5.33 -9.93 3.59
C CYS A 120 -3.86 -9.69 3.94
N VAL A 121 -3.57 -8.58 4.59
CA VAL A 121 -2.26 -8.27 5.15
C VAL A 121 -2.45 -7.74 6.57
N ASP A 122 -1.55 -8.11 7.46
CA ASP A 122 -1.45 -7.55 8.81
C ASP A 122 0.03 -7.29 9.12
N PHE A 123 0.28 -6.35 10.01
CA PHE A 123 1.63 -5.94 10.36
C PHE A 123 1.79 -5.97 11.87
N GLY A 124 2.68 -6.84 12.33
CA GLY A 124 3.08 -6.86 13.73
C GLY A 124 3.63 -5.50 14.19
N GLY A 125 3.25 -5.09 15.39
CA GLY A 125 3.91 -3.99 16.10
C GLY A 125 5.30 -4.46 16.50
N GLY A 126 6.31 -4.20 15.65
CA GLY A 126 7.69 -4.40 16.06
C GLY A 126 8.04 -3.36 17.12
N GLU A 127 8.36 -3.82 18.33
CA GLU A 127 9.12 -2.99 19.28
C GLU A 127 10.44 -2.63 18.60
N THR A 128 10.59 -1.38 18.18
CA THR A 128 11.91 -0.83 17.91
C THR A 128 12.59 -0.72 19.26
N HIS A 129 13.43 -1.70 19.60
CA HIS A 129 14.39 -1.56 20.69
C HIS A 129 15.32 -0.41 20.29
N ASP A 130 15.16 0.73 20.95
CA ASP A 130 16.03 1.89 20.81
C ASP A 130 17.41 1.46 21.35
N PRO A 131 18.48 1.39 20.52
CA PRO A 131 19.81 1.22 21.07
C PRO A 131 20.18 2.58 21.67
N GLY A 132 20.18 2.64 23.01
CA GLY A 132 20.60 3.82 23.76
C GLY A 132 22.03 4.26 23.50
#